data_AF-A0A954PPP2-F1
#
_entry.id   AF-A0A954PPP2-F1
#
_cell.length_a   1.000
_cell.length_b   1.000
_cell.length_c   1.000
_cell.angle_alpha   90.00
_cell.angle_beta   90.00
_cell.angle_gamma   90.00
#
_symmetry.space_group_name_H-M   'P 1'
#
loop_
_entity.id
_entity.type
_entity.pdbx_description
1 polymer ?
#
loop_
_entity_poly.entity_id
_entity_poly.type
_entity_poly.pdbx_seq_one_letter_code
_entity_poly.pdbx_strand_id
1 'polypeptide(L)' 'DWATKAVASSDSAGNALHAQFLAAAEPALLRFAIEHTAGNRLKAAELLGIHRGTLRDRLRAYGIDETGP' A
#
# COMPACT_ATOMS: atom_id res chain seq x y z
N ASP A 1 -18.06 -8.10 6.73
CA ASP A 1 -17.07 -7.15 6.21
C ASP A 1 -15.69 -7.81 6.20
N TRP A 2 -14.88 -7.58 5.17
CA TRP A 2 -13.54 -8.18 5.05
C TRP A 2 -12.54 -7.51 5.99
N ALA A 3 -12.67 -6.20 6.22
CA ALA A 3 -11.74 -5.43 7.03
C ALA A 3 -11.79 -5.92 8.49
N THR A 4 -13.00 -6.13 9.04
CA THR A 4 -13.18 -6.74 10.37
C THR A 4 -12.52 -8.12 10.47
N LYS A 5 -12.62 -8.95 9.41
CA LYS A 5 -11.99 -10.28 9.40
C LYS A 5 -10.46 -10.19 9.37
N ALA A 6 -9.89 -9.28 8.59
CA ALA A 6 -8.44 -9.06 8.53
C ALA A 6 -7.85 -8.58 9.86
N VAL A 7 -8.58 -7.70 10.57
CA VAL A 7 -8.21 -7.25 11.92
C VAL A 7 -8.33 -8.39 12.93
N ALA A 8 -9.40 -9.19 12.87
CA ALA A 8 -9.62 -10.31 13.79
C ALA A 8 -8.63 -11.47 13.60
N SER A 9 -8.06 -11.64 12.40
CA SER A 9 -7.05 -12.66 12.12
C SER A 9 -5.61 -12.24 12.45
N SER A 10 -5.39 -10.99 12.87
CA SER A 10 -4.06 -10.47 13.21
C SER A 10 -3.65 -10.98 14.59
N ASP A 11 -2.41 -11.47 14.71
CA ASP A 11 -1.91 -11.96 15.99
C ASP A 11 -1.75 -10.78 16.96
N SER A 12 -2.36 -10.90 18.14
CA SER A 12 -2.53 -9.79 19.11
C SER A 12 -1.27 -9.54 19.96
N ALA A 13 -0.18 -10.25 19.67
CA ALA A 13 1.10 -10.08 20.33
C ALA A 13 1.83 -8.82 19.81
N GLY A 14 1.36 -7.65 20.24
CA GLY A 14 2.09 -6.37 20.14
C GLY A 14 1.46 -5.31 19.23
N ASN A 15 2.02 -4.09 19.29
CA ASN A 15 1.58 -2.87 18.58
C ASN A 15 1.67 -2.94 17.04
N ALA A 16 1.64 -4.14 16.46
CA ALA A 16 1.74 -4.40 15.03
C ALA A 16 0.38 -4.49 14.31
N LEU A 17 -0.75 -4.42 15.01
CA LEU A 17 -2.09 -4.58 14.39
C LEU A 17 -2.31 -3.61 13.22
N HIS A 18 -1.96 -2.33 13.41
CA HIS A 18 -2.08 -1.32 12.36
C HIS A 18 -1.19 -1.65 11.15
N ALA A 19 0.06 -2.07 11.40
CA ALA A 19 0.98 -2.45 10.34
C ALA A 19 0.52 -3.70 9.57
N GLN A 20 -0.01 -4.70 10.27
CA GLN A 20 -0.58 -5.92 9.67
C GLN A 20 -1.77 -5.60 8.78
N PHE A 21 -2.68 -4.74 9.24
CA PHE A 21 -3.82 -4.29 8.43
C PHE A 21 -3.37 -3.56 7.17
N LEU A 22 -2.43 -2.61 7.30
CA LEU A 22 -1.88 -1.90 6.14
C LEU A 22 -1.20 -2.87 5.16
N ALA A 23 -0.40 -3.83 5.64
CA ALA A 23 0.26 -4.80 4.78
C ALA A 23 -0.74 -5.67 3.98
N ALA A 24 -1.93 -5.92 4.53
CA ALA A 24 -2.99 -6.66 3.83
C ALA A 24 -3.73 -5.79 2.80
N ALA A 25 -3.96 -4.51 3.08
CA ALA A 25 -4.83 -3.65 2.27
C ALA A 25 -4.07 -2.76 1.27
N GLU A 26 -2.94 -2.21 1.69
CA GLU A 26 -2.20 -1.18 0.97
C GLU A 26 -1.63 -1.63 -0.38
N PRO A 27 -1.09 -2.87 -0.55
CA PRO A 27 -0.60 -3.31 -1.85
C PRO A 27 -1.66 -3.28 -2.96
N ALA A 28 -2.91 -3.62 -2.64
CA ALA A 28 -4.01 -3.56 -3.60
C ALA A 28 -4.33 -2.12 -4.01
N LEU A 29 -4.39 -1.20 -3.03
CA LEU A 29 -4.60 0.22 -3.27
C LEU A 29 -3.50 0.84 -4.14
N LEU A 30 -2.24 0.51 -3.86
CA LEU A 30 -1.09 1.02 -4.60
C LEU A 30 -1.07 0.54 -6.05
N ARG A 31 -1.33 -0.75 -6.30
CA ARG A 31 -1.42 -1.30 -7.66
C ARG A 31 -2.53 -0.62 -8.46
N PHE A 32 -3.70 -0.48 -7.85
CA PHE A 32 -4.82 0.24 -8.48
C PHE A 32 -4.43 1.65 -8.88
N ALA A 33 -3.80 2.43 -7.98
CA ALA A 33 -3.42 3.81 -8.29
C ALA A 33 -2.37 3.89 -9.42
N ILE A 34 -1.41 2.97 -9.46
CA ILE A 34 -0.40 2.91 -10.52
C ILE A 34 -1.04 2.54 -11.87
N GLU A 35 -1.89 1.53 -11.90
CA GLU A 35 -2.59 1.11 -13.11
C GLU A 35 -3.54 2.20 -13.62
N HIS A 36 -4.34 2.78 -12.73
CA HIS A 36 -5.29 3.86 -13.06
C HIS A 36 -4.62 5.11 -13.63
N THR A 37 -3.34 5.31 -13.30
CA THR A 37 -2.54 6.45 -13.79
C THR A 37 -1.56 6.06 -14.90
N ALA A 38 -1.71 4.86 -15.47
CA ALA A 38 -0.86 4.31 -16.52
C ALA A 38 0.64 4.38 -16.18
N GLY A 39 0.99 4.04 -14.93
CA GLY A 39 2.37 4.05 -14.43
C GLY A 39 2.88 5.42 -13.97
N ASN A 40 2.09 6.49 -14.10
CA ASN A 40 2.52 7.83 -13.68
C ASN A 40 2.47 7.99 -12.16
N ARG A 41 3.63 7.81 -11.51
CA ARG A 41 3.76 7.88 -10.05
C ARG A 41 3.42 9.24 -9.45
N LEU A 42 3.62 10.34 -10.17
CA LEU A 42 3.23 11.66 -9.64
C LEU A 42 1.70 11.74 -9.55
N LYS A 43 1.00 11.37 -10.62
CA LYS A 43 -0.47 11.32 -10.64
C LYS A 43 -1.03 10.29 -9.65
N ALA A 44 -0.36 9.15 -9.48
CA ALA A 44 -0.78 8.15 -8.49
C ALA A 44 -0.66 8.70 -7.06
N ALA A 45 0.40 9.45 -6.76
CA ALA A 45 0.59 10.08 -5.45
C ALA A 45 -0.47 11.17 -5.20
N GLU A 46 -0.78 11.97 -6.23
CA GLU A 46 -1.87 12.96 -6.20
C GLU A 46 -3.23 12.29 -5.98
N LEU A 47 -3.53 11.20 -6.71
CA LEU A 47 -4.77 10.42 -6.57
C LEU A 47 -4.94 9.86 -5.16
N LEU A 48 -3.86 9.36 -4.57
CA LEU A 48 -3.85 8.80 -3.21
C LEU A 48 -3.79 9.89 -2.12
N GLY A 49 -3.56 11.16 -2.48
CA GLY A 49 -3.40 12.25 -1.53
C GLY A 49 -2.15 12.11 -0.64
N ILE A 50 -1.10 11.47 -1.13
CA ILE A 50 0.16 11.26 -0.39
C ILE A 50 1.34 11.91 -1.08
N HIS A 51 2.40 12.19 -0.33
CA HIS A 51 3.65 12.69 -0.91
C HIS A 51 4.27 11.65 -1.86
N ARG A 52 4.83 12.10 -3.00
CA ARG A 52 5.48 11.22 -3.99
C ARG A 52 6.59 10.34 -3.39
N GLY A 53 7.36 10.89 -2.44
CA GLY A 53 8.38 10.13 -1.71
C GLY A 53 7.78 8.96 -0.94
N THR A 54 6.67 9.20 -0.24
CA THR A 54 5.93 8.16 0.51
C THR A 54 5.39 7.08 -0.41
N LEU A 55 4.81 7.45 -1.57
CA LEU A 55 4.38 6.48 -2.56
C LEU A 55 5.54 5.60 -3.01
N ARG A 56 6.68 6.20 -3.39
CA ARG A 56 7.87 5.46 -3.84
C ARG A 56 8.35 4.48 -2.77
N ASP A 57 8.46 4.93 -1.53
CA ASP A 57 8.99 4.10 -0.44
C ASP A 57 8.05 2.92 -0.14
N ARG A 58 6.73 3.12 -0.22
CA ARG A 58 5.73 2.04 -0.08
C ARG A 58 5.74 1.06 -1.26
N LEU A 59 5.84 1.55 -2.50
CA LEU A 59 5.95 0.68 -3.69
C LEU A 59 7.17 -0.25 -3.58
N ARG A 60 8.30 0.27 -3.10
CA ARG A 60 9.51 -0.52 -2.82
C ARG A 60 9.29 -1.52 -1.70
N ALA A 61 8.70 -1.09 -0.58
CA ALA A 61 8.44 -1.96 0.57
C ALA A 61 7.59 -3.19 0.22
N TYR A 62 6.66 -3.06 -0.74
CA TYR A 62 5.81 -4.16 -1.20
C TYR A 62 6.28 -4.84 -2.51
N GLY A 63 7.45 -4.48 -3.04
CA GLY A 63 7.98 -5.06 -4.28
C GLY A 63 7.10 -4.80 -5.52
N ILE A 64 6.36 -3.68 -5.54
CA ILE A 64 5.51 -3.26 -6.68
C ILE A 64 6.33 -2.39 -7.67
N ASP A 65 7.46 -1.86 -7.23
CA ASP A 65 8.32 -1.03 -8.06
C ASP A 65 9.04 -1.89 -9.13
N GLU A 66 8.53 -1.90 -10.37
CA GLU A 66 9.11 -2.61 -11.53
C GLU A 66 10.35 -1.95 -12.14
N THR A 67 10.78 -0.79 -11.63
CA THR A 67 12.12 -0.29 -11.99
C THR A 67 13.12 -1.16 -11.25
N GLY A 68 13.55 -2.24 -11.92
CA GLY A 68 14.76 -2.97 -11.59
C GLY A 68 15.97 -2.04 -11.47
N PRO A 69 17.08 -2.53 -10.89
CA PRO A 69 18.28 -1.73 -10.63
C PRO A 69 18.78 -0.96 -11.86
#